data_AF-A0A2V8UT74-F1
#
_entry.id   AF-A0A2V8UT74-F1
#
_cell.length_a   1.000
_cell.length_b   1.000
_cell.length_c   1.000
_cell.angle_alpha   90.00
_cell.angle_beta   90.00
_cell.angle_gamma   90.00
#
_symmetry.space_group_name_H-M   'P 1'
#
loop_
_entity.id
_entity.type
_entity.pdbx_description
1 polymer ?
#
loop_
_entity_poly.entity_id
_entity_poly.type
_entity_poly.pdbx_seq_one_letter_code
_entity_poly.pdbx_strand_id
1 'polypeptide(L)'
;MRDVFAGTRHRLLYEGQIEAYTAGLLHDIGRLGLLAAYPVEYANVLNVAVEYSFDVLHCERELFDIDHSEAGAWLAEQWKLPPELSVIAAHHHEN
;
A
#
# COMPACT_ATOMS: atom_id res chain seq x y z
N MET A 1 7.92 44.73 -5.66
CA MET A 1 6.83 43.73 -5.59
C MET A 1 7.28 42.49 -6.35
N ARG A 2 8.16 41.70 -5.73
CA ARG A 2 8.75 40.49 -6.31
C ARG A 2 8.62 39.36 -5.27
N ASP A 3 8.25 38.18 -5.76
CA ASP A 3 8.56 36.85 -5.18
C ASP A 3 7.81 36.35 -3.94
N VAL A 4 6.48 36.43 -3.92
CA VAL A 4 5.65 35.57 -3.02
C VAL A 4 5.30 34.22 -3.67
N PHE A 5 5.27 34.16 -5.01
CA PHE A 5 4.84 32.95 -5.74
C PHE A 5 5.94 31.89 -5.93
N ALA A 6 7.23 32.25 -5.86
CA ALA A 6 8.34 31.33 -6.05
C ALA A 6 8.49 30.34 -4.87
N GLY A 7 8.30 30.82 -3.63
CA GLY A 7 8.38 29.98 -2.43
C GLY A 7 7.23 28.97 -2.31
N THR A 8 6.06 29.30 -2.86
CA THR A 8 4.86 28.45 -2.79
C THR A 8 4.95 27.25 -3.74
N ARG A 9 5.51 27.43 -4.95
CA ARG A 9 5.71 26.32 -5.90
C ARG A 9 6.75 25.30 -5.44
N HIS A 10 7.85 25.74 -4.83
CA HIS A 10 8.88 24.84 -4.33
C HIS A 10 8.38 23.96 -3.18
N ARG A 11 7.50 24.49 -2.33
CA ARG A 11 6.87 23.74 -1.23
C ARG A 11 5.92 22.65 -1.74
N LEU A 12 5.02 22.99 -2.66
CA LEU A 12 4.06 22.03 -3.23
C LEU A 12 4.74 20.88 -3.99
N LEU A 13 5.85 21.15 -4.71
CA LEU A 13 6.61 20.11 -5.39
C LEU A 13 7.34 19.17 -4.42
N TYR A 14 7.82 19.71 -3.30
CA TYR A 14 8.47 18.91 -2.27
C TYR A 14 7.47 18.06 -1.48
N GLU A 15 6.31 18.65 -1.15
CA GLU A 15 5.17 17.93 -0.53
C GLU A 15 4.71 16.78 -1.42
N GLY A 16 4.49 17.02 -2.72
CA GLY A 16 4.11 15.95 -3.66
C GLY A 16 5.18 14.86 -3.85
N GLN A 17 6.47 15.19 -3.73
CA GLN A 17 7.55 14.18 -3.76
C GLN A 17 7.56 13.30 -2.51
N ILE A 18 7.32 13.90 -1.32
CA ILE A 18 7.23 13.15 -0.07
C ILE A 18 6.03 12.20 -0.10
N GLU A 19 4.90 12.67 -0.63
CA GLU A 19 3.68 11.87 -0.79
C GLU A 19 3.93 10.66 -1.70
N ALA A 20 4.51 10.88 -2.90
CA ALA A 20 4.82 9.79 -3.83
C ALA A 20 5.85 8.79 -3.25
N TYR A 21 6.87 9.27 -2.54
CA TYR A 21 7.84 8.41 -1.87
C TYR A 21 7.19 7.55 -0.78
N THR A 22 6.36 8.18 0.06
CA THR A 22 5.65 7.50 1.15
C THR A 22 4.65 6.50 0.59
N ALA A 23 3.94 6.86 -0.47
CA ALA A 23 3.06 5.96 -1.21
C ALA A 23 3.79 4.74 -1.75
N GLY A 24 4.94 4.94 -2.42
CA GLY A 24 5.76 3.82 -2.90
C GLY A 24 6.27 2.93 -1.78
N LEU A 25 6.58 3.49 -0.61
CA LEU A 25 7.01 2.71 0.56
C LEU A 25 5.86 1.91 1.19
N LEU A 26 4.64 2.46 1.19
CA LEU A 26 3.50 1.89 1.91
C LEU A 26 2.49 1.16 1.02
N HIS A 27 2.63 1.17 -0.30
CA HIS A 27 1.63 0.59 -1.21
C HIS A 27 1.30 -0.88 -0.89
N ASP A 28 2.31 -1.67 -0.51
CA ASP A 28 2.20 -3.09 -0.19
C ASP A 28 2.14 -3.37 1.33
N ILE A 29 1.86 -2.36 2.17
CA ILE A 29 1.89 -2.52 3.64
C ILE A 29 0.92 -3.60 4.15
N GLY A 30 -0.16 -3.88 3.41
CA GLY A 30 -1.11 -4.93 3.75
C GLY A 30 -0.50 -6.34 3.73
N ARG A 31 0.54 -6.60 2.92
CA ARG A 31 1.28 -7.87 2.96
C ARG A 31 1.97 -8.08 4.30
N LEU A 32 2.57 -7.01 4.84
CA LEU A 32 3.18 -7.05 6.17
C LEU A 32 2.11 -7.20 7.25
N GLY A 33 0.94 -6.58 7.08
CA GLY A 33 -0.22 -6.77 7.94
C GLY A 33 -0.67 -8.23 8.00
N LEU A 34 -0.89 -8.85 6.84
CA LEU A 34 -1.31 -10.24 6.73
C LEU A 34 -0.23 -11.20 7.26
N LEU A 35 1.05 -10.94 6.96
CA LEU A 35 2.16 -11.71 7.51
C LEU A 35 2.26 -11.59 9.05
N ALA A 36 2.00 -10.41 9.61
CA ALA A 36 2.02 -10.22 11.05
C ALA A 36 0.84 -10.90 11.75
N ALA A 37 -0.35 -10.92 11.12
CA ALA A 37 -1.55 -11.55 11.64
C ALA A 37 -1.54 -13.08 11.48
N TYR A 38 -1.06 -13.58 10.34
CA TYR A 38 -1.09 -14.99 9.94
C TYR A 38 0.29 -15.45 9.41
N PRO A 39 1.32 -15.50 10.26
CA PRO A 39 2.71 -15.66 9.80
C PRO A 39 3.00 -16.99 9.10
N VAL A 40 2.32 -18.07 9.47
CA VAL A 40 2.54 -19.39 8.88
C VAL A 40 1.79 -19.52 7.56
N GLU A 41 0.51 -19.15 7.56
CA GLU A 41 -0.39 -19.22 6.42
C GLU A 41 0.08 -18.31 5.30
N TYR A 42 0.41 -17.06 5.63
CA TYR A 42 0.85 -16.09 4.63
C TYR A 42 2.24 -16.43 4.07
N ALA A 43 3.15 -16.97 4.89
CA ALA A 43 4.41 -17.50 4.38
C ALA A 43 4.21 -18.65 3.38
N ASN A 44 3.22 -19.52 3.63
CA ASN A 44 2.86 -20.58 2.68
C ASN A 44 2.28 -20.02 1.39
N VAL A 45 1.42 -18.99 1.44
CA VAL A 45 0.93 -18.29 0.25
C VAL A 45 2.08 -17.78 -0.60
N LEU A 46 3.05 -17.09 0.01
CA LEU A 46 4.20 -16.56 -0.70
C LEU A 46 5.07 -17.67 -1.31
N ASN A 47 5.30 -18.76 -0.58
CA ASN A 47 6.06 -19.91 -1.10
C ASN A 47 5.38 -20.55 -2.32
N VAL A 48 4.07 -20.79 -2.23
CA VAL A 48 3.28 -21.39 -3.32
C VAL A 48 3.20 -20.47 -4.53
N ALA A 49 3.01 -19.16 -4.32
CA ALA A 49 2.99 -18.19 -5.39
C ALA A 49 4.33 -18.14 -6.16
N VAL A 50 5.46 -18.20 -5.44
CA VAL A 50 6.80 -18.24 -6.06
C VAL A 50 7.03 -19.56 -6.80
N GLU A 51 6.70 -20.70 -6.21
CA GLU A 51 6.98 -22.02 -6.77
C GLU A 51 6.11 -22.34 -8.00
N TYR A 52 4.83 -21.94 -7.97
CA TYR A 52 3.84 -22.32 -8.98
C TYR A 52 3.36 -21.16 -9.86
N SER A 53 3.90 -19.94 -9.67
CA SER A 53 3.45 -18.73 -10.36
C SER A 53 1.94 -18.47 -10.21
N PHE A 54 1.39 -18.79 -9.05
CA PHE A 54 -0.01 -18.52 -8.73
C PHE A 54 -0.26 -17.04 -8.48
N ASP A 55 -1.48 -16.61 -8.79
CA ASP A 55 -1.96 -15.28 -8.46
C ASP A 55 -2.11 -15.14 -6.93
N VAL A 56 -1.24 -14.33 -6.34
CA VAL A 56 -1.22 -14.04 -4.90
C VAL A 56 -2.57 -13.48 -4.44
N LEU A 57 -3.20 -12.59 -5.22
CA LEU A 57 -4.47 -11.99 -4.83
C LEU A 57 -5.57 -13.05 -4.71
N HIS A 58 -5.59 -14.00 -5.65
CA HIS A 58 -6.54 -15.11 -5.58
C HIS A 58 -6.30 -15.96 -4.34
N CYS A 59 -5.04 -16.34 -4.07
CA CYS A 59 -4.72 -17.14 -2.87
C CYS A 59 -5.07 -16.41 -1.56
N GLU A 60 -4.84 -15.11 -1.48
CA GLU A 60 -5.19 -14.32 -0.29
C GLU A 60 -6.70 -14.28 -0.07
N ARG A 61 -7.47 -13.99 -1.13
CA ARG A 61 -8.94 -13.96 -1.05
C ARG A 61 -9.53 -15.32 -0.67
N GLU A 62 -8.98 -16.42 -1.17
CA GLU A 62 -9.45 -17.77 -0.80
C GLU A 62 -9.11 -18.16 0.65
N LEU A 63 -8.03 -17.63 1.23
CA LEU A 63 -7.56 -18.01 2.56
C LEU A 63 -7.99 -17.06 3.67
N PHE A 64 -8.11 -15.77 3.38
CA PHE A 64 -8.33 -14.70 4.36
C PHE A 64 -9.60 -13.88 4.10
N ASP A 65 -10.37 -14.20 3.06
CA ASP A 65 -11.53 -13.43 2.56
C ASP A 65 -11.21 -11.99 2.09
N ILE A 66 -9.95 -11.57 2.19
CA ILE A 66 -9.43 -10.26 1.78
C ILE A 66 -8.07 -10.41 1.11
N ASP A 67 -7.70 -9.45 0.25
CA ASP A 67 -6.35 -9.33 -0.29
C ASP A 67 -5.48 -8.29 0.45
N HIS A 68 -4.19 -8.25 0.10
CA HIS A 68 -3.25 -7.30 0.68
C HIS A 68 -3.56 -5.83 0.35
N SER A 69 -4.28 -5.52 -0.71
CA SER A 69 -4.73 -4.16 -1.03
C SER A 69 -5.80 -3.72 -0.04
N GLU A 70 -6.78 -4.58 0.21
CA GLU A 70 -7.84 -4.35 1.20
C GLU A 70 -7.27 -4.26 2.62
N ALA A 71 -6.33 -5.16 2.97
CA ALA A 71 -5.63 -5.11 4.25
C ALA A 71 -4.80 -3.83 4.41
N GLY A 72 -4.14 -3.38 3.34
CA GLY A 72 -3.35 -2.16 3.30
C GLY A 72 -4.20 -0.90 3.50
N ALA A 73 -5.33 -0.83 2.81
CA ALA A 73 -6.31 0.26 2.95
C ALA A 73 -6.86 0.31 4.39
N TRP A 74 -7.25 -0.83 4.94
CA TRP A 74 -7.72 -0.92 6.31
C TRP A 74 -6.66 -0.46 7.32
N LEU A 75 -5.39 -0.87 7.16
CA LEU A 75 -4.29 -0.42 8.01
C LEU A 75 -4.07 1.10 7.91
N ALA A 76 -4.09 1.66 6.70
CA ALA A 76 -3.95 3.08 6.49
C ALA A 76 -5.03 3.89 7.21
N GLU A 77 -6.28 3.41 7.18
CA GLU A 77 -7.39 3.99 7.93
C GLU A 77 -7.20 3.87 9.45
N GLN A 78 -6.84 2.69 9.95
CA GLN A 78 -6.63 2.47 11.39
C GLN A 78 -5.51 3.35 11.95
N TRP A 79 -4.46 3.57 11.15
CA TRP A 79 -3.33 4.42 11.53
C TRP A 79 -3.55 5.91 11.27
N LYS A 80 -4.70 6.28 10.70
CA LYS A 80 -5.05 7.68 10.36
C LYS A 80 -4.02 8.31 9.43
N LEU A 81 -3.53 7.54 8.47
CA LEU A 81 -2.67 8.06 7.41
C LEU A 81 -3.46 9.01 6.49
N PRO A 82 -2.77 9.89 5.74
CA PRO A 82 -3.41 10.69 4.70
C PRO A 82 -4.31 9.82 3.79
N PRO A 83 -5.55 10.25 3.50
CA PRO A 83 -6.51 9.48 2.70
C PRO A 83 -5.96 9.01 1.35
N GLU A 84 -5.09 9.80 0.75
CA GLU A 84 -4.42 9.51 -0.51
C GLU A 84 -3.62 8.21 -0.44
N LEU A 85 -3.02 7.89 0.70
CA LEU A 85 -2.27 6.66 0.91
C LEU A 85 -3.18 5.43 1.03
N SER A 86 -4.37 5.58 1.62
CA SER A 86 -5.36 4.49 1.68
C SER A 86 -5.88 4.14 0.28
N VAL A 87 -6.17 5.16 -0.55
CA VAL A 87 -6.57 4.98 -1.95
C VAL A 87 -5.47 4.28 -2.75
N ILE A 88 -4.20 4.67 -2.57
CA ILE A 88 -3.08 4.02 -3.25
C ILE A 88 -2.93 2.56 -2.80
N ALA A 89 -3.04 2.27 -1.50
CA ALA A 89 -2.99 0.91 -0.99
C ALA A 89 -4.17 0.06 -1.50
N ALA A 90 -5.38 0.61 -1.62
CA ALA A 90 -6.55 -0.11 -2.10
C ALA A 90 -6.50 -0.47 -3.60
N HIS A 91 -5.99 0.44 -4.44
CA HIS A 91 -6.16 0.35 -5.89
C HIS A 91 -4.86 0.05 -6.66
N HIS A 92 -3.76 -0.31 -6.00
CA HIS A 92 -2.48 -0.53 -6.69
C HIS A 92 -2.46 -1.75 -7.65
N HIS A 93 -3.46 -2.64 -7.56
CA HIS A 93 -3.67 -3.73 -8.53
C HIS A 93 -4.75 -3.44 -9.58
N GLU A 94 -5.46 -2.32 -9.45
CA GLU A 94 -6.46 -1.88 -10.42
C GLU A 94 -5.81 -0.88 -11.40
N ASN A 95 -5.48 -1.35 -12.60
CA ASN A 95 -5.03 -0.51 -13.72
C ASN A 95 -6.16 -0.25 -14.72
#